data_AF-A0A382UGZ3-F1
#
_entry.id   AF-A0A382UGZ3-F1
#
_cell.length_a   1.000
_cell.length_b   1.000
_cell.length_c   1.000
_cell.angle_alpha   90.00
_cell.angle_beta   90.00
_cell.angle_gamma   90.00
#
_symmetry.space_group_name_H-M   'P 1'
#
loop_
_entity.id
_entity.type
_entity.pdbx_description
1 polymer ?
#
loop_
_entity_poly.entity_id
_entity_poly.type
_entity_poly.pdbx_seq_one_letter_code
_entity_poly.pdbx_strand_id
1 'polypeptide(L)'
;PPMPSLFSHPAQAGDGLWMQFGNLLPHLFDNFLIATELIDIVTDEDFNPKQLLLKTPEKQEAFRLRMLNRIQERPAAEWMQDFISDGGIVATTYQTSQQALHDPDIVANGHVIERQNGGLQLGPVSYLTDTPAQPGEDATTDDSWALQWLANPRPQPKEAPSETLPLTGIRVIEIATIIAAPLGAAFLADMGAEVIKIEQLGGDPFRGMLSGLGSARVNVGKRSISVNMKTDAGRQIVLDLLRDADVMIHNFRPGVPERLGISYSQVSKINTNIIYLQCNGYGSNGPGALRPS
;
A
#
# COMPACT_ATOMS: atom_id res chain seq x y z
N PRO A 1 18.89 -13.34 -4.01
CA PRO A 1 17.93 -14.30 -4.60
C PRO A 1 16.49 -13.86 -4.34
N PRO A 2 15.58 -13.95 -5.32
CA PRO A 2 14.16 -13.69 -5.08
C PRO A 2 13.63 -14.68 -4.02
N MET A 3 12.77 -14.20 -3.12
CA MET A 3 12.18 -15.06 -2.09
C MET A 3 11.20 -16.06 -2.73
N PRO A 4 11.13 -17.32 -2.27
CA PRO A 4 10.29 -18.36 -2.85
C PRO A 4 8.78 -18.20 -2.56
N SER A 5 8.30 -16.99 -2.26
CA SER A 5 6.87 -16.67 -2.17
C SER A 5 6.28 -16.09 -3.46
N LEU A 6 6.88 -16.41 -4.62
CA LEU A 6 6.64 -15.72 -5.90
C LEU A 6 6.73 -14.19 -5.75
N PHE A 7 7.57 -13.67 -4.86
CA PHE A 7 7.71 -12.28 -4.44
C PHE A 7 7.59 -11.25 -5.59
N SER A 8 6.37 -10.78 -5.88
CA SER A 8 6.01 -10.00 -7.08
C SER A 8 6.44 -10.61 -8.43
N HIS A 9 6.88 -11.87 -8.43
CA HIS A 9 7.19 -12.66 -9.61
C HIS A 9 5.88 -13.05 -10.30
N PRO A 10 5.66 -12.61 -11.55
CA PRO A 10 4.45 -12.96 -12.27
C PRO A 10 4.40 -14.46 -12.56
N ALA A 11 3.22 -15.07 -12.47
CA ALA A 11 2.97 -16.42 -12.96
C ALA A 11 1.92 -16.39 -14.07
N GLN A 12 2.12 -17.18 -15.12
CA GLN A 12 1.11 -17.36 -16.16
C GLN A 12 0.16 -18.49 -15.74
N ALA A 13 -1.15 -18.24 -15.81
CA ALA A 13 -2.18 -19.24 -15.58
C ALA A 13 -2.41 -20.10 -16.85
N GLY A 14 -3.22 -21.16 -16.73
CA GLY A 14 -3.45 -22.13 -17.80
C GLY A 14 -4.17 -21.57 -19.04
N ASP A 15 -4.86 -20.43 -18.89
CA ASP A 15 -5.51 -19.69 -19.96
C ASP A 15 -4.58 -18.64 -20.62
N GLY A 16 -3.31 -18.58 -20.21
CA GLY A 16 -2.31 -17.66 -20.73
C GLY A 16 -2.31 -16.27 -20.10
N LEU A 17 -3.25 -15.98 -19.18
CA LEU A 17 -3.27 -14.70 -18.44
C LEU A 17 -2.19 -14.68 -17.35
N TRP A 18 -1.60 -13.51 -17.13
CA TRP A 18 -0.59 -13.33 -16.09
C TRP A 18 -1.22 -12.91 -14.77
N MET A 19 -0.67 -13.41 -13.67
CA MET A 19 -1.08 -13.13 -12.29
C MET A 19 0.10 -12.62 -11.47
N GLN A 20 -0.16 -11.67 -10.58
CA GLN A 20 0.80 -11.16 -9.59
C GLN A 20 0.41 -11.62 -8.19
N PHE A 21 1.41 -11.92 -7.37
CA PHE A 21 1.25 -12.37 -5.99
C PHE A 21 2.03 -11.47 -5.02
N GLY A 22 1.42 -11.17 -3.87
CA GLY A 22 1.95 -10.25 -2.85
C GLY A 22 1.97 -10.86 -1.45
N ASN A 23 2.14 -12.18 -1.34
CA ASN A 23 2.06 -12.92 -0.07
C ASN A 23 3.34 -12.75 0.78
N LEU A 24 3.56 -11.53 1.28
CA LEU A 24 4.80 -11.11 1.95
C LEU A 24 4.88 -11.49 3.43
N LEU A 25 3.75 -11.84 4.05
CA LEU A 25 3.66 -12.21 5.46
C LEU A 25 3.40 -13.71 5.58
N PRO A 26 3.94 -14.40 6.61
CA PRO A 26 3.84 -15.85 6.73
C PRO A 26 2.43 -16.38 6.61
N HIS A 27 1.46 -15.80 7.33
CA HIS A 27 0.06 -16.22 7.24
C HIS A 27 -0.56 -16.06 5.85
N LEU A 28 -0.16 -15.05 5.06
CA LEU A 28 -0.65 -14.88 3.69
C LEU A 28 -0.08 -15.96 2.77
N PHE A 29 1.20 -16.31 3.00
CA PHE A 29 1.85 -17.35 2.21
C PHE A 29 1.35 -18.74 2.58
N ASP A 30 1.12 -19.02 3.86
CA ASP A 30 0.52 -20.28 4.31
C ASP A 30 -0.86 -20.49 3.67
N ASN A 31 -1.71 -19.46 3.63
CA ASN A 31 -3.00 -19.53 2.93
C ASN A 31 -2.83 -19.82 1.44
N PHE A 32 -1.88 -19.16 0.78
CA PHE A 32 -1.56 -19.44 -0.62
C PHE A 32 -1.13 -20.89 -0.83
N LEU A 33 -0.26 -21.42 0.03
CA LEU A 33 0.22 -22.81 -0.05
C LEU A 33 -0.93 -23.81 0.16
N ILE A 34 -1.86 -23.52 1.06
CA ILE A 34 -3.05 -24.36 1.29
C ILE A 34 -3.96 -24.34 0.06
N ALA A 35 -4.32 -23.15 -0.44
CA ALA A 35 -5.21 -22.97 -1.58
C ALA A 35 -4.64 -23.54 -2.90
N THR A 36 -3.31 -23.62 -3.01
CA THR A 36 -2.62 -24.18 -4.18
C THR A 36 -2.16 -25.62 -3.98
N GLU A 37 -2.46 -26.23 -2.83
CA GLU A 37 -2.03 -27.59 -2.46
C GLU A 37 -0.50 -27.82 -2.49
N LEU A 38 0.25 -26.78 -2.14
CA LEU A 38 1.73 -26.78 -2.05
C LEU A 38 2.24 -26.74 -0.61
N ILE A 39 1.34 -26.94 0.36
CA ILE A 39 1.65 -26.88 1.79
C ILE A 39 2.66 -27.95 2.24
N ASP A 40 2.89 -29.00 1.45
CA ASP A 40 3.92 -30.01 1.72
C ASP A 40 5.32 -29.41 1.92
N ILE A 41 5.59 -28.23 1.36
CA ILE A 41 6.88 -27.54 1.52
C ILE A 41 7.24 -27.26 2.98
N VAL A 42 6.26 -27.11 3.88
CA VAL A 42 6.51 -26.85 5.30
C VAL A 42 7.17 -28.03 6.01
N THR A 43 7.16 -29.21 5.38
CA THR A 43 7.83 -30.42 5.87
C THR A 43 9.30 -30.52 5.44
N ASP A 44 9.76 -29.67 4.52
CA ASP A 44 11.16 -29.62 4.12
C ASP A 44 12.01 -29.01 5.24
N GLU A 45 13.05 -29.72 5.70
CA GLU A 45 13.95 -29.31 6.80
C GLU A 45 14.70 -27.99 6.53
N ASP A 46 14.77 -27.57 5.27
CA ASP A 46 15.39 -26.31 4.86
C ASP A 46 14.40 -25.17 4.67
N PHE A 47 13.09 -25.41 4.85
CA PHE A 47 12.10 -24.36 4.81
C PHE A 47 12.09 -23.57 6.12
N ASN A 48 12.38 -22.28 6.02
CA ASN A 48 12.24 -21.34 7.13
C ASN A 48 10.89 -20.62 7.02
N PRO A 49 9.88 -20.99 7.84
CA PRO A 49 8.55 -20.40 7.76
C PRO A 49 8.51 -18.92 8.17
N LYS A 50 9.49 -18.43 8.94
CA LYS A 50 9.54 -17.01 9.32
C LYS A 50 10.05 -16.12 8.20
N GLN A 51 10.97 -16.64 7.40
CA GLN A 51 11.57 -15.89 6.29
C GLN A 51 10.90 -16.20 4.95
N LEU A 52 10.07 -17.24 4.90
CA LEU A 52 9.48 -17.77 3.66
C LEU A 52 10.58 -18.12 2.66
N LEU A 53 11.67 -18.73 3.13
CA LEU A 53 12.88 -19.02 2.36
C LEU A 53 13.28 -20.48 2.53
N LEU A 54 13.72 -21.10 1.44
CA LEU A 54 14.54 -22.32 1.46
C LEU A 54 16.00 -21.91 1.59
N LYS A 55 16.83 -22.65 2.33
CA LYS A 55 18.23 -22.26 2.59
C LYS A 55 19.11 -22.21 1.34
N THR A 56 18.85 -23.07 0.35
CA THR A 56 19.70 -23.20 -0.84
C THR A 56 19.02 -22.63 -2.08
N PRO A 57 19.76 -21.93 -2.97
CA PRO A 57 19.23 -21.43 -4.24
C PRO A 57 18.58 -22.53 -5.11
N GLU A 58 19.10 -23.75 -5.07
CA GLU A 58 18.62 -24.88 -5.86
C GLU A 58 17.23 -25.32 -5.40
N LYS A 59 17.01 -25.42 -4.08
CA LYS A 59 15.69 -25.73 -3.52
C LYS A 59 14.70 -24.59 -3.74
N GLN A 60 15.16 -23.33 -3.61
CA GLN A 60 14.34 -22.15 -3.93
C GLN A 60 13.83 -22.21 -5.37
N GLU A 61 14.70 -22.48 -6.33
CA GLU A 61 14.34 -22.53 -7.74
C GLU A 61 13.43 -23.72 -8.07
N ALA A 62 13.71 -24.90 -7.50
CA ALA A 62 12.86 -26.07 -7.68
C ALA A 62 11.43 -25.82 -7.17
N PHE A 63 11.30 -25.20 -6.00
CA PHE A 63 9.99 -24.86 -5.45
C PHE A 63 9.30 -23.73 -6.22
N ARG A 64 10.06 -22.74 -6.72
CA ARG A 64 9.54 -21.70 -7.61
C ARG A 64 8.90 -22.30 -8.86
N LEU A 65 9.57 -23.26 -9.50
CA LEU A 65 9.03 -23.97 -10.67
C LEU A 65 7.78 -24.78 -10.33
N ARG A 66 7.73 -25.44 -9.16
CA ARG A 66 6.52 -26.13 -8.69
C ARG A 66 5.33 -25.17 -8.57
N MET A 67 5.53 -24.00 -7.96
CA MET A 67 4.48 -22.99 -7.87
C MET A 67 4.03 -22.50 -9.25
N LEU A 68 4.96 -22.20 -10.16
CA LEU A 68 4.61 -21.76 -11.50
C LEU A 68 3.81 -22.80 -12.28
N ASN A 69 4.26 -24.07 -12.26
CA ASN A 69 3.55 -25.15 -12.92
C ASN A 69 2.16 -25.33 -12.32
N ARG A 70 2.02 -25.23 -10.99
CA ARG A 70 0.72 -25.31 -10.32
C ARG A 70 -0.23 -24.22 -10.79
N ILE A 71 0.22 -22.97 -10.88
CA ILE A 71 -0.63 -21.87 -11.39
C ILE A 71 -1.06 -22.12 -12.85
N GLN A 72 -0.22 -22.75 -13.68
CA GLN A 72 -0.55 -23.10 -15.07
C GLN A 72 -1.62 -24.19 -15.22
N GLU A 73 -1.98 -24.92 -14.16
CA GLU A 73 -2.96 -26.02 -14.24
C GLU A 73 -4.40 -25.53 -14.42
N ARG A 74 -4.72 -24.28 -14.07
CA ARG A 74 -6.08 -23.73 -14.08
C ARG A 74 -6.14 -22.33 -14.68
N PRO A 75 -7.31 -21.92 -15.24
CA PRO A 75 -7.54 -20.53 -15.67
C PRO A 75 -7.37 -19.52 -14.52
N ALA A 76 -6.94 -18.30 -14.85
CA ALA A 76 -6.69 -17.27 -13.84
C ALA A 76 -7.97 -16.89 -13.06
N ALA A 77 -9.13 -16.91 -13.72
CA ALA A 77 -10.41 -16.58 -13.10
C ALA A 77 -10.79 -17.56 -11.97
N GLU A 78 -10.51 -18.85 -12.14
CA GLU A 78 -10.76 -19.86 -11.11
C GLU A 78 -9.84 -19.68 -9.90
N TRP A 79 -8.56 -19.42 -10.14
CA TRP A 79 -7.61 -19.09 -9.07
C TRP A 79 -8.05 -17.84 -8.30
N MET A 80 -8.43 -16.77 -9.00
CA MET A 80 -8.90 -15.55 -8.37
C MET A 80 -10.15 -15.78 -7.53
N GLN A 81 -11.08 -16.62 -7.98
CA GLN A 81 -12.28 -16.97 -7.21
C GLN A 81 -11.90 -17.63 -5.88
N ASP A 82 -11.01 -18.62 -5.89
CA ASP A 82 -10.54 -19.31 -4.69
C ASP A 82 -9.79 -18.37 -3.75
N PHE A 83 -8.88 -17.54 -4.30
CA PHE A 83 -8.08 -16.61 -3.50
C PHE A 83 -8.93 -15.49 -2.86
N ILE A 84 -9.95 -15.01 -3.58
CA ILE A 84 -10.91 -14.05 -3.02
C ILE A 84 -11.75 -14.72 -1.94
N SER A 85 -12.19 -15.96 -2.14
CA SER A 85 -12.99 -16.71 -1.16
C SER A 85 -12.21 -17.04 0.12
N ASP A 86 -10.90 -17.29 0.04
CA ASP A 86 -10.04 -17.47 1.22
C ASP A 86 -9.93 -16.19 2.05
N GLY A 87 -9.83 -15.03 1.39
CA GLY A 87 -9.75 -13.71 2.02
C GLY A 87 -8.40 -13.38 2.68
N GLY A 88 -7.43 -14.29 2.65
CA GLY A 88 -6.08 -14.11 3.18
C GLY A 88 -4.97 -14.27 2.13
N ILE A 89 -5.30 -14.27 0.84
CA ILE A 89 -4.32 -14.39 -0.25
C ILE A 89 -4.26 -13.09 -1.06
N VAL A 90 -3.05 -12.55 -1.24
CA VAL A 90 -2.78 -11.38 -2.09
C VAL A 90 -2.45 -11.85 -3.49
N ALA A 91 -3.42 -11.71 -4.39
CA ALA A 91 -3.27 -12.02 -5.80
C ALA A 91 -4.10 -11.07 -6.68
N THR A 92 -3.62 -10.79 -7.89
CA THR A 92 -4.41 -10.09 -8.91
C THR A 92 -4.01 -10.55 -10.31
N THR A 93 -4.93 -10.51 -11.27
CA THR A 93 -4.62 -10.68 -12.69
C THR A 93 -4.05 -9.39 -13.27
N TYR A 94 -3.04 -9.51 -14.11
CA TYR A 94 -2.56 -8.38 -14.90
C TYR A 94 -3.66 -7.89 -15.83
N GLN A 95 -3.79 -6.57 -15.93
CA GLN A 95 -4.73 -5.89 -16.80
C GLN A 95 -3.95 -4.92 -17.69
N THR A 96 -4.41 -4.72 -18.92
CA THR A 96 -3.98 -3.58 -19.72
C THR A 96 -4.56 -2.29 -19.13
N SER A 97 -3.97 -1.14 -19.47
CA SER A 97 -4.53 0.15 -19.06
C SER A 97 -5.98 0.33 -19.50
N GLN A 98 -6.37 -0.21 -20.66
CA GLN A 98 -7.75 -0.15 -21.16
C GLN A 98 -8.69 -1.03 -20.33
N GLN A 99 -8.25 -2.22 -19.91
CA GLN A 99 -9.03 -3.09 -19.03
C GLN A 99 -9.20 -2.48 -17.63
N ALA A 100 -8.14 -1.87 -17.11
CA ALA A 100 -8.14 -1.22 -15.80
C ALA A 100 -9.17 -0.07 -15.69
N LEU A 101 -9.48 0.62 -16.79
CA LEU A 101 -10.56 1.63 -16.83
C LEU A 101 -11.97 1.04 -16.61
N HIS A 102 -12.10 -0.28 -16.64
CA HIS A 102 -13.35 -1.00 -16.37
C HIS A 102 -13.24 -1.88 -15.12
N ASP A 103 -12.12 -1.80 -14.38
CA ASP A 103 -11.94 -2.59 -13.17
C ASP A 103 -12.95 -2.13 -12.09
N PRO A 104 -13.69 -3.06 -11.46
CA PRO A 104 -14.71 -2.71 -10.48
C PRO A 104 -14.20 -1.90 -9.29
N ASP A 105 -12.98 -2.15 -8.83
CA ASP A 105 -12.38 -1.40 -7.73
C ASP A 105 -11.98 0.01 -8.19
N ILE A 106 -11.38 0.14 -9.38
CA ILE A 106 -10.99 1.45 -9.92
C ILE A 106 -12.23 2.33 -10.18
N VAL A 107 -13.30 1.75 -10.75
CA VAL A 107 -14.57 2.45 -11.04
C VAL A 107 -15.33 2.80 -9.76
N ALA A 108 -15.49 1.87 -8.82
CA ALA A 108 -16.21 2.13 -7.57
C ALA A 108 -15.50 3.17 -6.69
N ASN A 109 -14.16 3.22 -6.78
CA ASN A 109 -13.37 4.27 -6.20
C ASN A 109 -13.15 5.44 -7.16
N GLY A 110 -14.08 5.74 -8.10
CA GLY A 110 -14.14 7.00 -8.85
C GLY A 110 -12.84 7.41 -9.57
N HIS A 111 -11.91 6.48 -9.76
CA HIS A 111 -10.63 6.69 -10.41
C HIS A 111 -10.77 6.60 -11.94
N VAL A 112 -12.01 6.45 -12.44
CA VAL A 112 -12.39 6.55 -13.83
C VAL A 112 -13.54 7.53 -13.96
N ILE A 113 -13.45 8.44 -14.92
CA ILE A 113 -14.47 9.42 -15.22
C ILE A 113 -14.73 9.47 -16.72
N GLU A 114 -15.94 9.89 -17.11
CA GLU A 114 -16.27 10.18 -18.50
C GLU A 114 -15.71 11.55 -18.91
N ARG A 115 -15.18 11.63 -20.14
CA ARG A 115 -14.75 12.89 -20.73
C ARG A 115 -15.93 13.67 -21.28
N GLN A 116 -15.82 15.00 -21.32
CA GLN A 116 -16.87 15.86 -21.86
C GLN A 116 -17.18 15.58 -23.34
N ASN A 117 -16.17 15.18 -24.10
CA ASN A 117 -16.25 14.81 -25.52
C ASN A 117 -16.42 13.29 -25.76
N GLY A 118 -16.68 12.51 -24.70
CA GLY A 118 -16.89 11.06 -24.75
C GLY A 118 -15.63 10.23 -24.51
N GLY A 119 -15.82 9.00 -24.06
CA GLY A 119 -14.76 8.08 -23.65
C GLY A 119 -14.38 8.20 -22.16
N LEU A 120 -13.52 7.29 -21.70
CA LEU A 120 -13.08 7.21 -20.30
C LEU A 120 -11.67 7.77 -20.13
N GLN A 121 -11.41 8.37 -18.96
CA GLN A 121 -10.08 8.78 -18.52
C GLN A 121 -9.87 8.48 -17.03
N LEU A 122 -8.62 8.59 -16.57
CA LEU A 122 -8.31 8.51 -15.14
C LEU A 122 -8.90 9.71 -14.40
N GLY A 123 -9.64 9.42 -13.34
CA GLY A 123 -10.12 10.40 -12.37
C GLY A 123 -9.08 10.73 -11.31
N PRO A 124 -9.45 11.53 -10.30
CA PRO A 124 -8.60 11.79 -9.15
C PRO A 124 -8.18 10.51 -8.43
N VAL A 125 -6.89 10.37 -8.13
CA VAL A 125 -6.32 9.21 -7.43
C VAL A 125 -6.38 9.33 -5.91
N SER A 126 -6.72 10.51 -5.39
CA SER A 126 -6.86 10.79 -3.97
C SER A 126 -8.21 11.42 -3.65
N TYR A 127 -8.76 11.02 -2.51
CA TYR A 127 -10.01 11.51 -1.98
C TYR A 127 -9.75 12.56 -0.90
N LEU A 128 -9.95 13.83 -1.25
CA LEU A 128 -9.85 14.96 -0.35
C LEU A 128 -11.27 15.43 0.01
N THR A 129 -11.67 15.32 1.27
CA THR A 129 -13.03 15.63 1.70
C THR A 129 -13.36 17.12 1.60
N ASP A 130 -12.39 17.96 1.95
CA ASP A 130 -12.60 19.41 2.10
C ASP A 130 -12.18 20.17 0.84
N THR A 131 -11.27 19.59 0.05
CA THR A 131 -10.78 20.14 -1.22
C THR A 131 -10.80 19.09 -2.33
N PRO A 132 -11.99 18.58 -2.72
CA PRO A 132 -12.09 17.53 -3.73
C PRO A 132 -11.36 17.90 -5.02
N ALA A 133 -10.50 16.99 -5.48
CA ALA A 133 -9.79 17.18 -6.73
C ALA A 133 -10.78 17.20 -7.90
N GLN A 134 -10.57 18.14 -8.82
CA GLN A 134 -11.37 18.28 -10.03
C GLN A 134 -10.48 18.02 -11.26
N PRO A 135 -10.93 17.17 -12.19
CA PRO A 135 -10.27 17.03 -13.49
C PRO A 135 -10.18 18.40 -14.17
N GLY A 136 -9.03 18.68 -14.79
CA GLY A 136 -8.86 19.87 -15.61
C GLY A 136 -9.67 19.81 -16.91
N GLU A 137 -9.62 20.88 -17.68
CA GLU A 137 -10.18 20.91 -19.03
C GLU A 137 -9.47 19.90 -19.96
N ASP A 138 -10.15 19.51 -21.03
CA ASP A 138 -9.56 18.64 -22.04
C ASP A 138 -8.29 19.27 -22.64
N ALA A 139 -7.24 18.48 -22.79
CA ALA A 139 -6.02 18.93 -23.45
C ALA A 139 -6.32 19.35 -24.91
N THR A 140 -5.86 20.54 -25.29
CA THR A 140 -5.93 21.03 -26.67
C THR A 140 -4.81 20.42 -27.49
N THR A 141 -5.05 20.18 -28.79
CA THR A 141 -4.03 19.64 -29.71
C THR A 141 -3.09 20.70 -30.27
N ASP A 142 -3.40 21.98 -30.06
CA ASP A 142 -2.54 23.09 -30.46
C ASP A 142 -1.53 23.44 -29.36
N ASP A 143 -0.38 23.95 -29.78
CA ASP A 143 0.72 24.34 -28.89
C ASP A 143 0.46 25.69 -28.19
N SER A 144 -0.75 26.26 -28.21
CA SER A 144 -0.98 27.59 -27.64
C SER A 144 -0.59 27.67 -26.17
N TRP A 145 -0.87 26.62 -25.38
CA TRP A 145 -0.49 26.53 -23.98
C TRP A 145 1.03 26.47 -23.80
N ALA A 146 1.73 25.66 -24.62
CA ALA A 146 3.17 25.57 -24.59
C ALA A 146 3.83 26.90 -24.98
N LEU A 147 3.31 27.56 -26.02
CA LEU A 147 3.76 28.87 -26.48
C LEU A 147 3.49 29.96 -25.43
N GLN A 148 2.35 29.94 -24.75
CA GLN A 148 2.06 30.85 -23.63
C GLN A 148 3.03 30.64 -22.46
N TRP A 149 3.29 29.38 -22.10
CA TRP A 149 4.26 29.04 -21.05
C TRP A 149 5.68 29.48 -21.41
N LEU A 150 6.10 29.27 -22.65
CA LEU A 150 7.41 29.71 -23.16
C LEU A 150 7.52 31.23 -23.27
N ALA A 151 6.42 31.93 -23.55
CA ALA A 151 6.38 33.39 -23.62
C ALA A 151 6.47 34.04 -22.22
N ASN A 152 6.04 33.34 -21.17
CA ASN A 152 6.12 33.80 -19.80
C ASN A 152 6.60 32.69 -18.85
N PRO A 153 7.87 32.28 -18.96
CA PRO A 153 8.39 31.19 -18.15
C PRO A 153 8.27 31.57 -16.68
N ARG A 154 7.83 30.62 -15.83
CA ARG A 154 7.77 30.82 -14.39
C ARG A 154 9.16 31.30 -13.92
N PRO A 155 9.26 32.47 -13.26
CA PRO A 155 10.56 32.98 -12.83
C PRO A 155 11.23 31.94 -11.96
N GLN A 156 12.53 31.73 -12.18
CA GLN A 156 13.31 30.82 -11.35
C GLN A 156 13.08 31.21 -9.89
N PRO A 157 12.71 30.26 -9.02
CA PRO A 157 12.55 30.54 -7.61
C PRO A 157 13.83 31.21 -7.10
N LYS A 158 13.70 32.39 -6.50
CA LYS A 158 14.82 32.96 -5.78
C LYS A 158 15.04 32.07 -4.56
N GLU A 159 16.14 31.33 -4.55
CA GLU A 159 16.59 30.59 -3.38
C GLU A 159 16.94 31.61 -2.30
N ALA A 160 15.96 31.94 -1.45
CA ALA A 160 16.27 32.53 -0.16
C ALA A 160 16.76 31.38 0.73
N PRO A 161 17.94 31.47 1.35
CA PRO A 161 18.34 30.50 2.35
C PRO A 161 17.28 30.51 3.46
N SER A 162 16.55 29.40 3.60
CA SER A 162 15.66 29.18 4.73
C SER A 162 16.45 28.44 5.80
N GLU A 163 16.47 28.97 7.02
CA GLU A 163 17.05 28.28 8.17
C GLU A 163 16.20 27.09 8.65
N THR A 164 14.98 26.94 8.09
CA THR A 164 14.02 25.90 8.49
C THR A 164 13.49 25.14 7.29
N LEU A 165 13.28 23.83 7.47
CA LEU A 165 12.67 22.97 6.46
C LEU A 165 11.15 23.24 6.35
N PRO A 166 10.51 22.96 5.19
CA PRO A 166 9.13 23.36 4.91
C PRO A 166 8.05 22.83 5.87
N LEU A 167 8.29 21.69 6.52
CA LEU A 167 7.37 21.06 7.48
C LEU A 167 7.86 21.15 8.93
N THR A 168 8.81 22.05 9.21
CA THR A 168 9.24 22.34 10.58
C THR A 168 8.02 22.71 11.44
N GLY A 169 7.86 22.04 12.58
CA GLY A 169 6.76 22.26 13.51
C GLY A 169 5.52 21.41 13.24
N ILE A 170 5.47 20.66 12.14
CA ILE A 170 4.40 19.70 11.85
C ILE A 170 4.67 18.37 12.56
N ARG A 171 3.68 17.85 13.29
CA ARG A 171 3.73 16.53 13.93
C ARG A 171 2.86 15.52 13.19
N VAL A 172 3.46 14.37 12.86
CA VAL A 172 2.82 13.27 12.14
C VAL A 172 2.83 12.01 12.99
N ILE A 173 1.67 11.39 13.17
CA ILE A 173 1.52 10.06 13.78
C ILE A 173 1.29 9.03 12.68
N GLU A 174 2.29 8.17 12.45
CA GLU A 174 2.22 7.08 11.46
C GLU A 174 1.87 5.75 12.14
N ILE A 175 0.73 5.17 11.80
CA ILE A 175 0.29 3.84 12.23
C ILE A 175 0.15 2.95 10.99
N ALA A 176 1.28 2.72 10.32
CA ALA A 176 1.34 2.01 9.05
C ALA A 176 2.45 0.96 9.02
N THR A 177 2.35 -0.01 8.12
CA THR A 177 3.35 -1.08 7.93
C THR A 177 3.83 -1.18 6.48
N ILE A 178 4.96 -1.87 6.27
CA ILE A 178 5.49 -2.21 4.94
C ILE A 178 6.17 -1.05 4.22
N ILE A 179 5.59 -0.51 3.14
CA ILE A 179 6.32 0.35 2.21
C ILE A 179 5.55 1.65 1.89
N ALA A 180 4.36 1.58 1.28
CA ALA A 180 3.73 2.76 0.65
C ALA A 180 3.51 3.94 1.63
N ALA A 181 2.74 3.73 2.69
CA ALA A 181 2.48 4.76 3.69
C ALA A 181 3.75 5.13 4.51
N PRO A 182 4.58 4.17 4.98
CA PRO A 182 5.85 4.49 5.62
C PRO A 182 6.79 5.32 4.74
N LEU A 183 6.91 5.04 3.44
CA LEU A 183 7.74 5.82 2.53
C LEU A 183 7.24 7.26 2.40
N GLY A 184 5.92 7.45 2.25
CA GLY A 184 5.31 8.78 2.24
C GLY A 184 5.62 9.57 3.51
N ALA A 185 5.48 8.95 4.68
CA ALA A 185 5.82 9.56 5.96
C ALA A 185 7.31 9.87 6.10
N ALA A 186 8.21 9.07 5.50
CA ALA A 186 9.65 9.36 5.50
C ALA A 186 9.96 10.63 4.69
N PHE A 187 9.26 10.88 3.58
CA PHE A 187 9.39 12.15 2.86
C PHE A 187 8.93 13.35 3.70
N LEU A 188 7.91 13.20 4.54
CA LEU A 188 7.50 14.26 5.47
C LEU A 188 8.61 14.56 6.50
N ALA A 189 9.28 13.52 7.01
CA ALA A 189 10.43 13.68 7.89
C ALA A 189 11.63 14.36 7.18
N ASP A 190 11.93 13.96 5.93
CA ASP A 190 12.96 14.60 5.09
C ASP A 190 12.68 16.11 4.89
N MET A 191 11.40 16.50 4.89
CA MET A 191 10.95 17.90 4.80
C MET A 191 10.81 18.60 6.16
N GLY A 192 11.23 17.97 7.27
CA GLY A 192 11.32 18.59 8.60
C GLY A 192 10.19 18.31 9.58
N ALA A 193 9.22 17.45 9.24
CA ALA A 193 8.15 17.07 10.17
C ALA A 193 8.67 16.17 11.30
N GLU A 194 8.11 16.31 12.50
CA GLU A 194 8.29 15.32 13.58
C GLU A 194 7.38 14.12 13.30
N VAL A 195 7.98 13.04 12.78
CA VAL A 195 7.24 11.81 12.49
C VAL A 195 7.46 10.80 13.61
N ILE A 196 6.36 10.37 14.25
CA ILE A 196 6.35 9.31 15.26
C ILE A 196 5.62 8.10 14.69
N LYS A 197 6.37 7.01 14.46
CA LYS A 197 5.82 5.73 14.03
C LYS A 197 5.34 4.91 15.22
N ILE A 198 4.08 4.48 15.18
CA ILE A 198 3.47 3.56 16.12
C ILE A 198 3.58 2.15 15.52
N GLU A 199 4.31 1.28 16.20
CA GLU A 199 4.52 -0.10 15.76
C GLU A 199 3.81 -1.08 16.68
N GLN A 200 3.44 -2.24 16.14
CA GLN A 200 3.02 -3.37 16.96
C GLN A 200 4.17 -3.88 17.82
N LEU A 201 3.86 -4.69 18.84
CA LEU A 201 4.87 -5.43 19.58
C LEU A 201 5.67 -6.33 18.62
N GLY A 202 6.99 -6.21 18.64
CA GLY A 202 7.89 -6.89 17.69
C GLY A 202 8.24 -6.05 16.45
N GLY A 203 7.64 -4.88 16.27
CA GLY A 203 7.94 -3.93 15.19
C GLY A 203 7.17 -4.19 13.88
N ASP A 204 7.36 -3.27 12.93
CA ASP A 204 6.95 -3.41 11.54
C ASP A 204 7.65 -4.63 10.91
N PRO A 205 6.91 -5.61 10.35
CA PRO A 205 7.50 -6.81 9.74
C PRO A 205 8.56 -6.49 8.69
N PHE A 206 8.47 -5.34 8.01
CA PHE A 206 9.43 -4.94 7.00
C PHE A 206 10.84 -4.70 7.55
N ARG A 207 10.99 -4.49 8.87
CA ARG A 207 12.30 -4.41 9.54
C ARG A 207 13.15 -5.67 9.35
N GLY A 208 12.51 -6.85 9.32
CA GLY A 208 13.18 -8.13 9.15
C GLY A 208 13.26 -8.62 7.70
N MET A 209 12.51 -8.00 6.78
CA MET A 209 12.51 -8.37 5.37
C MET A 209 13.74 -7.84 4.64
N LEU A 210 14.18 -8.54 3.58
CA LEU A 210 15.31 -8.12 2.73
C LEU A 210 16.56 -7.74 3.52
N SER A 211 16.85 -8.49 4.59
CA SER A 211 17.96 -8.21 5.53
C SER A 211 17.92 -6.82 6.17
N GLY A 212 16.73 -6.20 6.26
CA GLY A 212 16.51 -4.88 6.84
C GLY A 212 16.88 -3.70 5.93
N LEU A 213 17.45 -3.94 4.74
CA LEU A 213 17.93 -2.87 3.84
C LEU A 213 16.78 -1.96 3.38
N GLY A 214 15.66 -2.54 2.97
CA GLY A 214 14.47 -1.77 2.57
C GLY A 214 13.89 -0.94 3.72
N SER A 215 13.96 -1.47 4.94
CA SER A 215 13.40 -0.82 6.13
C SER A 215 14.09 0.49 6.48
N ALA A 216 15.39 0.64 6.16
CA ALA A 216 16.11 1.88 6.46
C ALA A 216 15.51 3.07 5.71
N ARG A 217 15.20 2.91 4.41
CA ARG A 217 14.68 4.00 3.57
C ARG A 217 13.29 4.47 4.02
N VAL A 218 12.44 3.55 4.48
CA VAL A 218 11.06 3.90 4.87
C VAL A 218 10.94 4.35 6.33
N ASN A 219 12.03 4.34 7.11
CA ASN A 219 12.01 4.73 8.53
C ASN A 219 13.04 5.82 8.90
N VAL A 220 13.87 6.27 7.97
CA VAL A 220 14.84 7.34 8.20
C VAL A 220 14.14 8.63 8.67
N GLY A 221 14.77 9.34 9.61
CA GLY A 221 14.26 10.61 10.15
C GLY A 221 13.11 10.48 11.17
N LYS A 222 12.61 9.28 11.44
CA LYS A 222 11.45 9.06 12.32
C LYS A 222 11.85 8.67 13.74
N ARG A 223 10.99 9.03 14.70
CA ARG A 223 10.93 8.42 16.03
C ARG A 223 10.00 7.21 15.96
N SER A 224 10.19 6.22 16.85
CA SER A 224 9.32 5.04 16.90
C SER A 224 9.02 4.64 18.33
N ILE A 225 7.78 4.18 18.56
CA ILE A 225 7.36 3.48 19.77
C ILE A 225 6.58 2.22 19.40
N SER A 226 6.81 1.13 20.12
CA SER A 226 5.99 -0.08 20.00
C SER A 226 4.88 -0.07 21.04
N VAL A 227 3.63 -0.20 20.61
CA VAL A 227 2.45 -0.13 21.47
C VAL A 227 1.47 -1.24 21.10
N ASN A 228 0.94 -1.93 22.11
CA ASN A 228 -0.18 -2.85 21.90
C ASN A 228 -1.51 -2.08 21.92
N MET A 229 -1.97 -1.62 20.76
CA MET A 229 -3.23 -0.87 20.62
C MET A 229 -4.51 -1.68 20.90
N LYS A 230 -4.39 -2.99 21.17
CA LYS A 230 -5.53 -3.84 21.58
C LYS A 230 -5.86 -3.71 23.06
N THR A 231 -4.97 -3.13 23.87
CA THR A 231 -5.23 -2.84 25.29
C THR A 231 -5.73 -1.41 25.44
N ASP A 232 -6.54 -1.15 26.46
CA ASP A 232 -7.05 0.20 26.73
C ASP A 232 -5.91 1.18 27.02
N ALA A 233 -4.88 0.75 27.75
CA ALA A 233 -3.69 1.56 28.01
C ALA A 233 -2.92 1.89 26.71
N GLY A 234 -2.74 0.91 25.82
CA GLY A 234 -2.05 1.13 24.55
C GLY A 234 -2.84 2.03 23.61
N ARG A 235 -4.17 1.86 23.55
CA ARG A 235 -5.05 2.77 22.82
C ARG A 235 -4.94 4.20 23.37
N GLN A 236 -4.97 4.36 24.70
CA GLN A 236 -4.90 5.68 25.33
C GLN A 236 -3.61 6.42 24.99
N ILE A 237 -2.45 5.74 25.01
CA ILE A 237 -1.16 6.33 24.59
C ILE A 237 -1.25 6.93 23.18
N VAL A 238 -1.83 6.19 22.23
CA VAL A 238 -1.95 6.66 20.84
C VAL A 238 -2.95 7.82 20.73
N LEU A 239 -4.08 7.75 21.44
CA LEU A 239 -5.05 8.84 21.47
C LEU A 239 -4.46 10.12 22.05
N ASP A 240 -3.63 10.03 23.08
CA ASP A 240 -2.95 11.19 23.67
C ASP A 240 -1.95 11.81 22.67
N LEU A 241 -1.22 10.99 21.89
CA LEU A 241 -0.35 11.50 20.82
C LEU A 241 -1.14 12.19 19.70
N LEU A 242 -2.32 11.68 19.36
CA LEU A 242 -3.18 12.22 18.29
C LEU A 242 -3.84 13.55 18.67
N ARG A 243 -3.97 13.89 19.96
CA ARG A 243 -4.52 15.19 20.40
C ARG A 243 -3.69 16.38 19.92
N ASP A 244 -2.37 16.21 19.86
CA ASP A 244 -1.41 17.26 19.50
C ASP A 244 -0.79 17.04 18.10
N ALA A 245 -1.37 16.15 17.30
CA ALA A 245 -0.86 15.84 15.96
C ALA A 245 -1.53 16.71 14.89
N ASP A 246 -0.79 17.05 13.84
CA ASP A 246 -1.34 17.71 12.65
C ASP A 246 -1.82 16.69 11.62
N VAL A 247 -1.13 15.55 11.53
CA VAL A 247 -1.42 14.49 10.54
C VAL A 247 -1.44 13.12 11.21
N MET A 248 -2.42 12.31 10.87
CA MET A 248 -2.44 10.87 11.14
C MET A 248 -2.40 10.10 9.83
N ILE A 249 -1.52 9.09 9.73
CA ILE A 249 -1.38 8.24 8.54
C ILE A 249 -1.56 6.78 8.96
N HIS A 250 -2.43 6.02 8.27
CA HIS A 250 -2.52 4.57 8.43
C HIS A 250 -2.82 3.86 7.12
N ASN A 251 -2.47 2.58 7.01
CA ASN A 251 -2.78 1.74 5.85
C ASN A 251 -3.64 0.52 6.18
N PHE A 252 -4.47 0.64 7.22
CA PHE A 252 -5.41 -0.41 7.59
C PHE A 252 -6.60 -0.49 6.63
N ARG A 253 -7.07 -1.73 6.41
CA ARG A 253 -8.32 -2.02 5.72
C ARG A 253 -9.53 -1.48 6.52
N PRO A 254 -10.67 -1.20 5.87
CA PRO A 254 -11.90 -0.80 6.54
C PRO A 254 -12.27 -1.74 7.71
N GLY A 255 -12.82 -1.17 8.80
CA GLY A 255 -13.22 -1.90 10.00
C GLY A 255 -12.10 -2.07 11.05
N VAL A 256 -10.83 -2.06 10.64
CA VAL A 256 -9.70 -2.15 11.58
C VAL A 256 -9.52 -0.85 12.38
N PRO A 257 -9.54 0.36 11.78
CA PRO A 257 -9.45 1.61 12.53
C PRO A 257 -10.52 1.74 13.61
N GLU A 258 -11.77 1.38 13.31
CA GLU A 258 -12.91 1.43 14.23
C GLU A 258 -12.69 0.53 15.45
N ARG A 259 -12.23 -0.70 15.22
CA ARG A 259 -11.91 -1.67 16.29
C ARG A 259 -10.73 -1.21 17.15
N LEU A 260 -9.76 -0.54 16.54
CA LEU A 260 -8.61 0.02 17.25
C LEU A 260 -8.95 1.34 17.96
N GLY A 261 -10.08 1.98 17.65
CA GLY A 261 -10.49 3.25 18.26
C GLY A 261 -9.88 4.47 17.58
N ILE A 262 -9.43 4.34 16.32
CA ILE A 262 -8.71 5.36 15.55
C ILE A 262 -9.37 5.65 14.20
N SER A 263 -10.67 5.36 14.04
CA SER A 263 -11.40 5.81 12.84
C SER A 263 -11.46 7.34 12.81
N TYR A 264 -11.66 7.92 11.62
CA TYR A 264 -11.80 9.37 11.49
C TYR A 264 -12.87 9.94 12.45
N SER A 265 -14.04 9.29 12.54
CA SER A 265 -15.13 9.73 13.42
C SER A 265 -14.83 9.63 14.92
N GLN A 266 -13.82 8.86 15.31
CA GLN A 266 -13.32 8.78 16.69
C GLN A 266 -12.22 9.82 16.93
N VAL A 267 -11.26 9.94 16.02
CA VAL A 267 -10.12 10.86 16.16
C VAL A 267 -10.56 12.33 16.03
N SER A 268 -11.48 12.65 15.12
CA SER A 268 -11.97 14.02 14.94
C SER A 268 -12.70 14.60 16.16
N LYS A 269 -13.16 13.73 17.08
CA LYS A 269 -13.76 14.16 18.36
C LYS A 269 -12.72 14.66 19.36
N ILE A 270 -11.48 14.18 19.27
CA ILE A 270 -10.39 14.57 20.17
C ILE A 270 -9.46 15.61 19.55
N ASN A 271 -9.43 15.71 18.22
CA ASN A 271 -8.65 16.70 17.48
C ASN A 271 -9.40 17.07 16.19
N THR A 272 -10.00 18.27 16.17
CA THR A 272 -10.81 18.75 15.04
C THR A 272 -9.99 19.26 13.86
N ASN A 273 -8.67 19.47 14.04
CA ASN A 273 -7.79 20.02 13.02
C ASN A 273 -6.95 18.93 12.31
N ILE A 274 -7.15 17.66 12.70
CA ILE A 274 -6.35 16.54 12.20
C ILE A 274 -6.55 16.32 10.69
N ILE A 275 -5.45 16.22 9.96
CA ILE A 275 -5.44 15.65 8.62
C ILE A 275 -5.36 14.13 8.75
N TYR A 276 -6.44 13.44 8.37
CA TYR A 276 -6.55 11.98 8.46
C TYR A 276 -6.31 11.34 7.10
N LEU A 277 -5.21 10.60 6.96
CA LEU A 277 -4.84 9.91 5.73
C LEU A 277 -4.95 8.39 5.89
N GLN A 278 -5.89 7.81 5.15
CA GLN A 278 -5.96 6.36 4.91
C GLN A 278 -5.32 6.03 3.57
N CYS A 279 -4.38 5.08 3.56
CA CYS A 279 -3.70 4.60 2.35
C CYS A 279 -3.91 3.09 2.19
N ASN A 280 -4.86 2.65 1.36
CA ASN A 280 -5.18 1.24 1.12
C ASN A 280 -4.98 0.86 -0.35
N GLY A 281 -4.81 -0.43 -0.65
CA GLY A 281 -4.48 -0.90 -2.00
C GLY A 281 -5.66 -0.90 -2.99
N TYR A 282 -6.85 -1.30 -2.53
CA TYR A 282 -8.07 -1.41 -3.37
C TYR A 282 -9.03 -0.23 -3.20
N GLY A 283 -8.63 0.84 -2.51
CA GLY A 283 -9.57 1.88 -2.09
C GLY A 283 -10.55 1.38 -1.02
N SER A 284 -11.57 2.19 -0.74
CA SER A 284 -12.55 1.95 0.35
C SER A 284 -13.94 1.56 -0.15
N ASN A 285 -14.24 1.77 -1.44
CA ASN A 285 -15.61 1.69 -1.96
C ASN A 285 -15.86 0.50 -2.90
N GLY A 286 -14.80 -0.17 -3.36
CA GLY A 286 -14.89 -1.29 -4.31
C GLY A 286 -15.08 -2.67 -3.68
N PRO A 287 -15.40 -3.70 -4.49
CA PRO A 287 -15.54 -5.08 -4.01
C PRO A 287 -14.27 -5.63 -3.34
N GLY A 288 -13.11 -5.11 -3.69
CA GLY A 288 -11.82 -5.45 -3.13
C GLY A 288 -11.45 -4.73 -1.83
N ALA A 289 -12.28 -3.82 -1.31
CA ALA A 289 -11.94 -2.98 -0.16
C ALA A 289 -11.52 -3.78 1.11
N LEU A 290 -12.04 -5.00 1.27
CA LEU A 290 -11.70 -5.87 2.41
C LEU A 290 -10.56 -6.87 2.12
N ARG A 291 -10.11 -6.95 0.87
CA ARG A 291 -9.07 -7.89 0.44
C ARG A 291 -7.69 -7.47 0.98
N PRO A 292 -6.79 -8.44 1.19
CA PRO A 292 -5.39 -8.14 1.47
C PRO A 292 -4.72 -7.56 0.21
N SER A 293 -3.85 -6.57 0.40
CA SER A 293 -3.10 -5.86 -0.66
C SER A 293 -1.67 -5.61 -0.23
#